data_AF-A0A974SLF7-F1
#
_entry.id   AF-A0A974SLF7-F1
#
_cell.length_a   1.000
_cell.length_b   1.000
_cell.length_c   1.000
_cell.angle_alpha   90.00
_cell.angle_beta   90.00
_cell.angle_gamma   90.00
#
_symmetry.space_group_name_H-M   'P 1'
#
loop_
_entity.id
_entity.type
_entity.pdbx_description
1 polymer ?
#
loop_
_entity_poly.entity_id
_entity_poly.type
_entity_poly.pdbx_seq_one_letter_code
_entity_poly.pdbx_strand_id
1 'polypeptide(L)'
;MTAAPQLDRQIDTAHRFARDSALWLLGLCLRPDGQVAALPDRELGERALRGVRSGAATLLRASGVDDPELSERYQNLVGSLFLSEFDRLCAAWRTKGGRA
;
A
#
# COMPACT_ATOMS: atom_id res chain seq x y z
N MET A 1 -21.19 -2.55 -23.75
CA MET A 1 -19.93 -1.76 -23.63
C MET A 1 -20.02 -0.88 -22.37
N THR A 2 -19.50 -1.34 -21.24
CA THR A 2 -19.61 -0.68 -19.91
C THR A 2 -18.28 -0.70 -19.13
N ALA A 3 -17.14 -0.89 -19.81
CA ALA A 3 -15.85 -1.22 -19.17
C ALA A 3 -15.07 -0.03 -18.57
N ALA A 4 -15.17 1.18 -19.12
CA ALA A 4 -14.37 2.34 -18.68
C ALA A 4 -14.62 2.78 -17.21
N PRO A 5 -15.87 2.99 -16.75
CA PRO A 5 -16.11 3.51 -15.40
C PRO A 5 -15.81 2.52 -14.27
N GLN A 6 -15.69 1.22 -14.59
CA GLN A 6 -15.33 0.20 -13.61
C GLN A 6 -13.81 0.14 -13.40
N LEU A 7 -13.03 0.35 -14.45
CA LEU A 7 -11.57 0.41 -14.37
C LEU A 7 -11.10 1.64 -13.58
N ASP A 8 -11.69 2.82 -13.84
CA ASP A 8 -11.36 4.06 -13.11
C ASP A 8 -11.61 3.92 -11.60
N ARG A 9 -12.73 3.28 -11.21
CA ARG A 9 -13.03 3.00 -9.80
C ARG A 9 -12.02 2.06 -9.14
N GLN A 10 -11.50 1.08 -9.88
CA GLN A 10 -10.48 0.16 -9.37
C GLN A 10 -9.14 0.88 -9.19
N ILE A 11 -8.77 1.75 -10.13
CA ILE A 11 -7.56 2.58 -10.02
C ILE A 11 -7.66 3.52 -8.82
N ASP A 12 -8.78 4.22 -8.65
CA ASP A 12 -9.02 5.07 -7.48
C ASP A 12 -8.94 4.30 -6.15
N THR A 13 -9.49 3.09 -6.15
CA THR A 13 -9.46 2.22 -4.97
C THR A 13 -8.04 1.75 -4.67
N ALA A 14 -7.27 1.38 -5.70
CA ALA A 14 -5.85 1.06 -5.58
C ALA A 14 -5.05 2.22 -4.97
N HIS A 15 -5.23 3.44 -5.47
CA HIS A 15 -4.57 4.64 -4.94
C HIS A 15 -4.91 4.90 -3.48
N ARG A 16 -6.20 4.86 -3.11
CA ARG A 16 -6.63 5.05 -1.72
C ARG A 16 -6.04 3.98 -0.81
N PHE A 17 -6.17 2.70 -1.17
CA PHE A 17 -5.69 1.60 -0.36
C PHE A 17 -4.17 1.62 -0.17
N ALA A 18 -3.41 1.93 -1.23
CA ALA A 18 -1.96 2.08 -1.17
C ALA A 18 -1.55 3.22 -0.23
N ARG A 19 -2.22 4.38 -0.34
CA ARG A 19 -1.96 5.55 0.51
C ARG A 19 -2.27 5.28 1.98
N ASP A 20 -3.42 4.67 2.28
CA ASP A 20 -3.83 4.37 3.66
C ASP A 20 -2.86 3.36 4.29
N SER A 21 -2.43 2.36 3.52
CA SER A 21 -1.42 1.39 3.95
C SER A 21 -0.05 2.04 4.22
N ALA A 22 0.37 2.99 3.37
CA ALA A 22 1.61 3.74 3.55
C ALA A 22 1.58 4.64 4.80
N LEU A 23 0.46 5.32 5.03
CA LEU A 23 0.23 6.12 6.25
C LEU A 23 0.25 5.25 7.50
N TRP A 24 -0.39 4.08 7.45
CA TRP A 24 -0.39 3.13 8.56
C TRP A 24 1.02 2.66 8.89
N LEU A 25 1.81 2.27 7.87
CA LEU A 25 3.20 1.85 8.07
C LEU A 25 4.04 2.99 8.66
N LEU A 26 3.94 4.21 8.12
CA LEU A 26 4.68 5.35 8.67
C LEU A 26 4.29 5.59 10.14
N GLY A 27 3.00 5.51 10.46
CA GLY A 27 2.51 5.62 11.83
C GLY A 27 3.06 4.54 12.76
N LEU A 28 3.34 3.34 12.27
CA LEU A 28 4.03 2.31 13.04
C LEU A 28 5.52 2.62 13.23
N CYS A 29 6.21 3.06 12.18
CA CYS A 29 7.64 3.41 12.25
C CYS A 29 7.91 4.58 13.19
N LEU A 30 6.94 5.49 13.38
CA LEU A 30 7.06 6.65 14.26
C LEU A 30 6.73 6.35 15.74
N ARG A 31 6.29 5.13 16.07
CA ARG A 31 5.95 4.76 17.46
C ARG A 31 7.18 4.13 18.16
N PRO A 32 7.72 4.76 19.23
CA PRO A 32 8.96 4.32 19.87
C PRO A 32 8.85 2.94 20.57
N ASP A 33 7.68 2.57 21.07
CA ASP A 33 7.44 1.30 21.78
C ASP A 33 6.53 0.32 21.00
N GLY A 34 6.46 0.47 19.68
CA GLY A 34 5.58 -0.32 18.83
C GLY A 34 6.05 -1.78 18.67
N GLN A 35 5.11 -2.69 18.34
CA GLN A 35 5.40 -4.11 18.03
C GLN A 35 6.45 -4.31 16.91
N VAL A 36 6.74 -3.26 16.13
CA VAL A 36 7.69 -3.29 15.02
C VAL A 36 9.03 -2.64 15.34
N ALA A 37 9.21 -2.03 16.51
CA ALA A 37 10.45 -1.32 16.89
C ALA A 37 11.67 -2.25 16.94
N ALA A 38 11.46 -3.54 17.15
CA ALA A 38 12.49 -4.57 17.16
C ALA A 38 12.74 -5.22 15.78
N LEU A 39 11.93 -4.90 14.76
CA LEU A 39 12.09 -5.50 13.43
C LEU A 39 13.11 -4.69 12.60
N PRO A 40 14.00 -5.35 11.85
CA PRO A 40 14.82 -4.66 10.86
C PRO A 40 13.95 -3.97 9.80
N ASP A 41 14.32 -2.75 9.39
CA ASP A 41 13.59 -1.96 8.39
C ASP A 41 13.25 -2.75 7.12
N ARG A 42 14.21 -3.54 6.63
CA ARG A 42 14.02 -4.39 5.45
C ARG A 42 12.93 -5.42 5.67
N GLU A 43 12.92 -6.09 6.82
CA GLU A 43 11.93 -7.11 7.14
C GLU A 43 10.54 -6.50 7.29
N LEU A 44 10.45 -5.35 7.97
CA LEU A 44 9.21 -4.61 8.13
C LEU A 44 8.64 -4.18 6.77
N GLY A 45 9.48 -3.62 5.89
CA GLY A 45 9.11 -3.22 4.54
C GLY A 45 8.62 -4.39 3.68
N GLU A 46 9.34 -5.53 3.72
CA GLU A 46 8.94 -6.74 2.99
C GLU A 46 7.61 -7.32 3.51
N ARG A 47 7.41 -7.35 4.84
CA ARG A 47 6.14 -7.79 5.44
C ARG A 47 4.98 -6.88 5.05
N ALA A 48 5.17 -5.57 5.12
CA ALA A 48 4.17 -4.59 4.72
C ALA A 48 3.80 -4.73 3.24
N LEU A 49 4.80 -4.83 2.36
CA LEU A 49 4.56 -5.00 0.92
C LEU A 49 3.80 -6.29 0.61
N ARG A 50 4.15 -7.41 1.26
CA ARG A 50 3.40 -8.67 1.12
C ARG A 50 1.96 -8.53 1.60
N GLY A 51 1.74 -7.86 2.73
CA GLY A 51 0.41 -7.58 3.27
C GLY A 51 -0.44 -6.74 2.30
N VAL A 52 0.13 -5.68 1.74
CA VAL A 52 -0.52 -4.81 0.75
C VAL A 52 -0.91 -5.58 -0.51
N ARG A 53 0.01 -6.41 -1.06
CA ARG A 53 -0.30 -7.24 -2.23
C ARG A 53 -1.43 -8.24 -1.93
N SER A 54 -1.39 -8.93 -0.79
CA SER A 54 -2.48 -9.82 -0.39
C SER A 54 -3.82 -9.10 -0.24
N GLY A 55 -3.81 -7.91 0.37
CA GLY A 55 -4.99 -7.05 0.48
C GLY A 55 -5.55 -6.62 -0.87
N ALA A 56 -4.67 -6.24 -1.81
CA ALA A 56 -5.05 -5.89 -3.18
C ALA A 56 -5.74 -7.05 -3.91
N ALA A 57 -5.21 -8.26 -3.78
CA ALA A 57 -5.84 -9.47 -4.35
C ALA A 57 -7.25 -9.68 -3.78
N THR A 58 -7.42 -9.48 -2.47
CA THR A 58 -8.69 -9.62 -1.78
C THR A 58 -9.71 -8.57 -2.24
N LEU A 59 -9.28 -7.31 -2.39
CA LEU A 59 -10.13 -6.22 -2.89
C LEU A 59 -10.60 -6.46 -4.32
N LEU A 60 -9.71 -6.95 -5.18
CA LEU A 60 -10.05 -7.26 -6.57
C LEU A 60 -11.06 -8.41 -6.67
N ARG A 61 -10.85 -9.49 -5.88
CA ARG A 61 -11.81 -10.61 -5.79
C ARG A 61 -13.17 -10.17 -5.25
N ALA A 62 -13.20 -9.32 -4.23
CA ALA A 62 -14.45 -8.77 -3.69
C ALA A 62 -15.22 -7.92 -4.73
N SER A 63 -14.52 -7.42 -5.76
CA SER A 63 -15.12 -6.70 -6.89
C SER A 63 -15.68 -7.64 -7.99
N GLY A 64 -15.65 -8.95 -7.77
CA GLY A 64 -16.18 -9.96 -8.70
C GLY A 64 -15.21 -10.33 -9.84
N VAL A 65 -13.94 -9.94 -9.75
CA VAL A 65 -12.93 -10.26 -10.75
C VAL A 65 -12.20 -11.54 -10.32
N ASP A 66 -12.33 -12.60 -11.12
CA ASP A 66 -11.67 -13.90 -10.92
C ASP A 66 -10.73 -14.22 -12.09
N ASP A 67 -9.76 -13.33 -12.31
CA ASP A 67 -8.71 -13.47 -13.31
C ASP A 67 -7.34 -13.46 -12.60
N PRO A 68 -6.59 -14.58 -12.60
CA PRO A 68 -5.29 -14.66 -11.95
C PRO A 68 -4.24 -13.68 -12.49
N GLU A 69 -4.20 -13.46 -13.81
CA GLU A 69 -3.22 -12.57 -14.44
C GLU A 69 -3.55 -11.11 -14.11
N LEU A 70 -4.82 -10.75 -14.17
CA LEU A 70 -5.28 -9.42 -13.75
C LEU A 70 -5.04 -9.19 -12.25
N SER A 71 -5.24 -10.22 -11.42
CA SER A 71 -4.95 -10.16 -9.99
C SER A 71 -3.47 -9.91 -9.74
N GLU A 72 -2.57 -10.62 -10.40
CA GLU A 72 -1.13 -10.40 -10.27
C GLU A 72 -0.75 -8.97 -10.69
N ARG A 73 -1.26 -8.49 -11.83
CA ARG A 73 -1.02 -7.12 -12.30
C ARG A 73 -1.54 -6.08 -11.32
N TYR A 74 -2.72 -6.28 -10.76
CA TYR A 74 -3.31 -5.37 -9.78
C TYR A 74 -2.52 -5.35 -8.47
N GLN A 75 -2.09 -6.51 -7.98
CA GLN A 75 -1.20 -6.60 -6.81
C GLN A 75 0.12 -5.86 -7.03
N ASN A 76 0.72 -6.02 -8.21
CA ASN A 76 1.94 -5.32 -8.58
C ASN A 76 1.73 -3.80 -8.65
N LEU A 77 0.65 -3.35 -9.30
CA LEU A 77 0.26 -1.94 -9.37
C LEU A 77 0.12 -1.32 -7.97
N VAL A 78 -0.71 -1.94 -7.11
CA VAL A 78 -0.94 -1.44 -5.75
C VAL A 78 0.35 -1.46 -4.92
N GLY A 79 1.18 -2.50 -5.07
CA GLY A 79 2.48 -2.57 -4.41
C GLY A 79 3.41 -1.42 -4.80
N SER A 80 3.48 -1.08 -6.09
CA SER A 80 4.26 0.07 -6.58
C SER A 80 3.71 1.41 -6.09
N LEU A 81 2.39 1.59 -6.09
CA LEU A 81 1.74 2.80 -5.55
C LEU A 81 2.03 2.96 -4.06
N PHE A 82 1.99 1.86 -3.30
CA PHE A 82 2.29 1.86 -1.87
C PHE A 82 3.73 2.30 -1.59
N LEU A 83 4.70 1.73 -2.30
CA LEU A 83 6.12 2.10 -2.13
C LEU A 83 6.34 3.58 -2.48
N SER A 84 5.77 4.05 -3.59
CA SER A 84 5.88 5.45 -4.02
C SER A 84 5.28 6.42 -2.99
N GLU A 85 4.09 6.13 -2.46
CA GLU A 85 3.48 6.95 -1.41
C GLU A 85 4.27 6.89 -0.10
N PHE A 86 4.77 5.72 0.29
CA PHE A 86 5.57 5.58 1.51
C PHE A 86 6.88 6.38 1.42
N ASP A 87 7.58 6.32 0.29
CA ASP A 87 8.79 7.09 0.03
C ASP A 87 8.49 8.61 0.05
N ARG A 88 7.39 9.02 -0.57
CA ARG A 88 6.93 10.42 -0.56
C ARG A 88 6.64 10.91 0.86
N LEU A 89 5.96 10.10 1.67
CA LEU A 89 5.64 10.41 3.06
C LEU A 89 6.92 10.48 3.92
N CYS A 90 7.85 9.54 3.76
CA CYS A 90 9.15 9.57 4.42
C CYS A 90 9.94 10.83 4.06
N ALA A 91 9.96 11.22 2.78
CA ALA A 91 10.63 12.44 2.33
C ALA A 91 9.95 13.71 2.90
N ALA A 92 8.62 13.76 2.93
CA ALA A 92 7.85 14.85 3.53
C ALA A 92 8.13 14.97 5.04
N TRP A 93 8.24 13.84 5.75
CA TRP A 93 8.56 13.82 7.17
C TRP A 93 9.95 14.40 7.45
N ARG A 94 10.97 13.95 6.69
CA ARG A 94 12.35 14.45 6.81
C ARG A 94 12.46 15.95 6.52
N THR A 95 11.77 16.45 5.50
CA THR A 95 11.84 17.86 5.08
C THR A 95 11.09 18.81 6.00
N LYS A 96 9.97 18.40 6.60
CA LYS A 96 9.19 19.23 7.54
C LYS A 96 9.70 19.18 8.99
N GLY A 97 10.88 18.62 9.21
CA GLY A 97 11.56 18.65 10.49
C GLY A 97 11.13 17.59 11.49
N GLY A 98 10.25 16.65 11.12
CA GLY A 98 9.97 15.38 11.81
C GLY A 98 10.11 15.34 13.34
N ARG A 99 9.69 16.40 14.04
CA ARG A 99 9.78 16.50 15.50
C ARG A 99 8.46 16.05 16.08
N ALA A 100 8.44 14.80 16.54
CA ALA A 100 7.65 14.41 17.70
C ALA A 100 8.22 15.09 18.95
#